data_AF-A0A2N1SIJ1-F1
#
_entry.id   AF-A0A2N1SIJ1-F1
#
_cell.length_a   1.000
_cell.length_b   1.000
_cell.length_c   1.000
_cell.angle_alpha   90.00
_cell.angle_beta   90.00
_cell.angle_gamma   90.00
#
_symmetry.space_group_name_H-M   'P 1'
#
loop_
_entity.id
_entity.type
_entity.pdbx_description
1 polymer ?
#
loop_
_entity_poly.entity_id
_entity_poly.type
_entity_poly.pdbx_seq_one_letter_code
_entity_poly.pdbx_strand_id
1 'polypeptide(L)'
;MRGDAANLARSMLVRLSVASAFMSLVGLSMYVAGNFSLLSGDALSAVTFATGSAGIAAILFSCAGLAVIFAAPTVGGKLSGASVGVSAASGAIGLAALVFAGLVRALSGGLSF
;
A
#
# COMPACT_ATOMS: atom_id res chain seq x y z
N MET A 1 15.46 -26.56 5.65
CA MET A 1 14.05 -26.32 5.25
C MET A 1 13.46 -25.02 5.82
N ARG A 2 13.68 -24.66 7.09
CA ARG A 2 13.13 -23.42 7.69
C ARG A 2 13.62 -22.11 7.03
N GLY A 3 14.88 -22.06 6.58
CA GLY A 3 15.44 -20.90 5.88
C GLY A 3 14.84 -20.62 4.50
N ASP A 4 14.49 -21.65 3.73
CA ASP A 4 13.83 -21.48 2.42
C ASP A 4 12.40 -20.97 2.58
N ALA A 5 11.67 -21.46 3.59
CA ALA A 5 10.34 -20.96 3.90
C ALA A 5 10.37 -19.48 4.29
N ALA A 6 11.37 -19.05 5.07
CA ALA A 6 11.57 -17.64 5.43
C ALA A 6 11.89 -16.77 4.21
N ASN A 7 12.75 -17.25 3.30
CA ASN A 7 13.07 -16.53 2.06
C ASN A 7 11.84 -16.43 1.12
N LEU A 8 11.04 -17.49 1.01
CA LEU A 8 9.82 -17.50 0.23
C LEU A 8 8.78 -16.52 0.80
N ALA A 9 8.50 -16.60 2.10
CA ALA A 9 7.59 -15.71 2.80
C ALA A 9 7.99 -14.23 2.62
N ARG A 10 9.29 -13.94 2.76
CA ARG A 10 9.86 -12.61 2.50
C ARG A 10 9.55 -12.13 1.09
N SER A 11 9.80 -12.96 0.08
CA SER A 11 9.58 -12.58 -1.32
C SER A 11 8.09 -12.36 -1.64
N MET A 12 7.20 -13.17 -1.05
CA MET A 12 5.75 -13.02 -1.22
C MET A 12 5.24 -11.76 -0.55
N LEU A 13 5.68 -11.45 0.67
CA LEU A 13 5.29 -10.23 1.39
C LEU A 13 5.76 -8.97 0.65
N VAL A 14 6.99 -8.97 0.13
CA VAL A 14 7.49 -7.85 -0.69
C VAL A 14 6.65 -7.67 -1.96
N ARG A 15 6.31 -8.76 -2.66
CA ARG A 15 5.46 -8.71 -3.85
C ARG A 15 4.05 -8.22 -3.54
N LEU A 16 3.45 -8.69 -2.45
CA LEU A 16 2.14 -8.25 -1.98
C LEU A 16 2.14 -6.76 -1.63
N SER A 17 3.17 -6.29 -0.91
CA SER A 17 3.37 -4.87 -0.58
C SER A 17 3.42 -3.99 -1.82
N VAL A 18 4.21 -4.40 -2.83
CA VAL A 18 4.31 -3.70 -4.11
C VAL A 18 2.97 -3.71 -4.85
N ALA A 19 2.28 -4.86 -4.92
CA ALA A 19 0.99 -4.97 -5.59
C ALA A 19 -0.07 -4.04 -4.95
N SER A 20 -0.15 -3.98 -3.61
CA SER A 20 -1.06 -3.08 -2.91
C SER A 20 -0.70 -1.60 -3.09
N ALA A 21 0.59 -1.26 -3.15
CA ALA A 21 1.03 0.09 -3.45
C ALA A 21 0.63 0.52 -4.88
N PHE A 22 0.76 -0.38 -5.85
CA PHE A 22 0.28 -0.15 -7.22
C PHE A 22 -1.24 0.02 -7.29
N MET A 23 -2.01 -0.81 -6.58
CA MET A 23 -3.47 -0.63 -6.52
C MET A 23 -3.86 0.72 -5.93
N SER A 24 -3.12 1.21 -4.94
CA SER A 24 -3.32 2.54 -4.36
C SER A 24 -3.06 3.65 -5.39
N LEU A 25 -2.00 3.52 -6.19
CA LEU A 25 -1.69 4.48 -7.27
C LEU A 25 -2.73 4.46 -8.39
N VAL A 26 -3.26 3.28 -8.74
CA VAL A 26 -4.36 3.14 -9.71
C VAL A 26 -5.63 3.79 -9.19
N GLY A 27 -5.97 3.61 -7.91
CA GLY A 27 -7.11 4.30 -7.30
C GLY A 27 -6.94 5.82 -7.34
N LEU A 28 -5.74 6.32 -7.05
CA LEU A 28 -5.39 7.74 -7.17
C LEU A 28 -5.53 8.26 -8.60
N SER A 29 -5.05 7.53 -9.61
CA SER A 29 -5.18 7.95 -11.01
C SER A 29 -6.63 7.92 -11.50
N MET A 30 -7.43 6.94 -11.06
CA MET A 30 -8.86 6.90 -11.30
C MET A 30 -9.59 8.07 -10.65
N TYR A 31 -9.21 8.47 -9.44
CA TYR A 31 -9.78 9.65 -8.79
C TYR A 31 -9.46 10.93 -9.58
N VAL A 32 -8.20 11.12 -9.99
CA VAL A 32 -7.78 12.28 -10.79
C VAL A 32 -8.52 12.31 -12.13
N ALA A 33 -8.49 11.21 -12.88
CA ALA A 33 -9.19 11.10 -14.17
C ALA A 33 -10.71 11.30 -14.00
N GLY A 34 -11.30 10.74 -12.95
CA GLY A 34 -12.72 10.86 -12.70
C GLY A 34 -13.15 12.27 -12.33
N ASN A 35 -12.31 13.03 -11.64
CA ASN A 35 -12.55 14.42 -11.33
C ASN A 35 -12.57 15.28 -12.61
N PHE A 36 -11.69 14.98 -13.58
CA PHE A 36 -11.69 15.66 -14.89
C PHE A 36 -12.85 15.25 -15.80
N SER A 37 -13.35 14.02 -15.70
CA SER A 37 -14.42 13.49 -16.55
C SER A 37 -15.83 13.60 -15.97
N LEU A 38 -16.03 14.41 -14.91
CA LEU A 38 -17.34 14.63 -14.27
C LEU A 38 -18.01 13.33 -13.77
N LEU A 39 -17.22 12.39 -13.23
CA LEU A 39 -17.77 11.21 -12.57
C LEU A 39 -18.66 11.61 -11.38
N SER A 40 -19.68 10.80 -11.10
CA SER A 40 -20.60 11.05 -9.98
C SER A 40 -19.85 11.07 -8.64
N GLY A 41 -20.35 11.85 -7.69
CA GLY A 41 -19.78 11.94 -6.34
C GLY A 41 -19.66 10.58 -5.64
N ASP A 42 -20.61 9.68 -5.89
CA ASP A 42 -20.59 8.31 -5.37
C ASP A 42 -19.43 7.47 -5.94
N ALA A 43 -19.14 7.63 -7.23
CA ALA A 43 -18.03 6.93 -7.87
C ALA A 43 -16.68 7.46 -7.38
N LEU A 44 -16.54 8.79 -7.24
CA LEU A 44 -15.36 9.41 -6.64
C LEU A 44 -15.16 8.94 -5.18
N SER A 45 -16.23 8.90 -4.39
CA SER A 45 -16.21 8.42 -3.00
C SER A 45 -15.78 6.95 -2.88
N ALA A 46 -16.33 6.07 -3.74
CA ALA A 46 -15.95 4.66 -3.79
C ALA A 46 -14.48 4.47 -4.17
N VAL A 47 -13.97 5.25 -5.13
CA VAL A 47 -12.56 5.24 -5.54
C VAL A 47 -11.65 5.75 -4.42
N THR A 48 -12.02 6.81 -3.71
CA THR A 48 -11.27 7.31 -2.55
C THR A 48 -11.22 6.27 -1.44
N PHE A 49 -12.33 5.57 -1.16
CA PHE A 49 -12.35 4.50 -0.17
C PHE A 49 -11.46 3.31 -0.56
N ALA A 50 -11.53 2.88 -1.83
CA ALA A 50 -10.69 1.80 -2.36
C ALA A 50 -9.19 2.18 -2.35
N THR A 51 -8.87 3.44 -2.66
CA THR A 51 -7.49 3.98 -2.60
C THR A 51 -6.96 3.95 -1.16
N GLY A 52 -7.78 4.39 -0.20
CA GLY A 52 -7.40 4.38 1.21
C GLY A 52 -7.21 2.96 1.76
N SER A 53 -8.10 2.02 1.46
CA SER A 53 -8.00 0.63 1.94
C SER A 53 -6.82 -0.11 1.32
N ALA A 54 -6.53 0.10 0.03
CA ALA A 54 -5.32 -0.40 -0.62
C ALA A 54 -4.05 0.19 0.02
N GLY A 55 -4.08 1.48 0.40
CA GLY A 55 -2.99 2.14 1.10
C GLY A 55 -2.69 1.51 2.48
N ILE A 56 -3.74 1.20 3.26
CA ILE A 56 -3.60 0.48 4.54
C ILE A 56 -2.98 -0.90 4.32
N ALA A 57 -3.47 -1.65 3.32
CA ALA A 57 -2.93 -2.97 3.00
C ALA A 57 -1.43 -2.88 2.65
N ALA A 58 -1.02 -1.88 1.87
CA ALA A 58 0.38 -1.66 1.53
C ALA A 58 1.25 -1.38 2.76
N ILE A 59 0.76 -0.59 3.71
CA ILE A 59 1.48 -0.35 4.98
C ILE A 59 1.61 -1.65 5.79
N LEU A 60 0.52 -2.42 5.92
CA LEU A 60 0.53 -3.67 6.70
C LEU A 60 1.47 -4.71 6.08
N PHE A 61 1.43 -4.89 4.76
CA PHE A 61 2.34 -5.81 4.06
C PHE A 61 3.79 -5.33 4.08
N SER A 62 4.03 -4.02 4.02
CA SER A 62 5.35 -3.44 4.18
C SER A 62 5.92 -3.70 5.58
N CYS A 63 5.15 -3.42 6.64
CA CYS A 63 5.55 -3.68 8.02
C CYS A 63 5.78 -5.17 8.28
N ALA A 64 4.88 -6.04 7.81
CA ALA A 64 5.04 -7.48 7.93
C ALA A 64 6.27 -7.97 7.13
N GLY A 65 6.49 -7.43 5.93
CA GLY A 65 7.67 -7.71 5.10
C GLY A 65 8.96 -7.33 5.82
N LEU A 66 9.03 -6.13 6.41
CA LEU A 66 10.18 -5.67 7.20
C LEU A 66 10.42 -6.57 8.41
N ALA A 67 9.38 -6.90 9.19
CA ALA A 67 9.49 -7.80 10.33
C ALA A 67 10.09 -9.16 9.94
N VAL A 68 9.62 -9.73 8.82
CA VAL A 68 10.14 -11.00 8.29
C VAL A 68 11.57 -10.86 7.74
N ILE A 69 11.92 -9.74 7.10
CA ILE A 69 13.29 -9.47 6.64
C ILE A 69 14.27 -9.41 7.83
N PHE A 70 13.90 -8.74 8.92
CA PHE A 70 14.73 -8.64 10.12
C PHE A 70 14.76 -9.92 10.95
N ALA A 71 13.70 -10.73 10.92
CA ALA A 71 13.67 -12.03 11.58
C ALA A 71 14.36 -13.15 10.77
N ALA A 72 14.53 -13.00 9.45
CA ALA A 72 15.13 -14.03 8.60
C ALA A 72 16.52 -14.55 9.06
N PRO A 73 17.45 -13.73 9.57
CA PRO A 73 18.77 -14.18 10.03
C PRO A 73 18.70 -15.20 11.17
N THR A 74 17.70 -15.13 12.05
CA THR A 74 17.57 -16.03 13.23
C THR A 74 17.22 -17.47 12.83
N VAL A 75 16.73 -17.68 11.61
CA VAL A 75 16.38 -18.98 11.02
C VAL A 75 17.27 -19.35 9.83
N GLY A 76 18.41 -18.66 9.65
CA GLY A 76 19.38 -18.92 8.59
C GLY A 76 19.01 -18.35 7.22
N GLY A 77 18.05 -17.42 7.16
CA GLY A 77 17.68 -16.67 5.95
C GLY A 77 18.65 -15.52 5.66
N LYS A 78 18.69 -15.07 4.39
CA LYS A 78 19.59 -14.00 3.95
C LYS A 78 18.95 -12.63 4.13
N LEU A 79 19.64 -11.69 4.77
CA LEU A 79 19.29 -10.27 4.73
C LEU A 79 19.54 -9.71 3.33
N SER A 80 18.60 -8.93 2.79
CA SER A 80 18.79 -8.23 1.51
C SER A 80 18.28 -6.80 1.63
N GLY A 81 19.20 -5.85 1.50
CA GLY A 81 18.90 -4.43 1.54
C GLY A 81 17.92 -4.00 0.45
N ALA A 82 17.92 -4.66 -0.71
CA ALA A 82 16.96 -4.40 -1.78
C ALA A 82 15.51 -4.65 -1.33
N SER A 83 15.24 -5.76 -0.65
CA SER A 83 13.90 -6.04 -0.10
C SER A 83 13.50 -5.09 1.03
N VAL A 84 14.46 -4.58 1.81
CA VAL A 84 14.19 -3.53 2.81
C VAL A 84 13.77 -2.24 2.11
N GLY A 85 14.53 -1.80 1.12
CA GLY A 85 14.25 -0.59 0.35
C GLY A 85 12.89 -0.64 -0.36
N VAL A 86 12.59 -1.77 -1.01
CA VAL A 86 11.29 -1.96 -1.70
C VAL A 86 10.12 -1.98 -0.70
N SER A 87 10.28 -2.64 0.46
CA SER A 87 9.24 -2.65 1.49
C SER A 87 9.02 -1.24 2.04
N ALA A 88 10.09 -0.52 2.37
CA ALA A 88 10.00 0.86 2.87
C ALA A 88 9.33 1.80 1.86
N ALA A 89 9.73 1.73 0.58
CA ALA A 89 9.16 2.56 -0.48
C ALA A 89 7.66 2.26 -0.71
N SER A 90 7.26 0.98 -0.74
CA SER A 90 5.86 0.60 -0.89
C SER A 90 4.99 1.03 0.31
N GLY A 91 5.54 0.95 1.53
CA GLY A 91 4.88 1.49 2.73
C GLY A 91 4.70 3.00 2.66
N ALA A 92 5.72 3.75 2.22
CA ALA A 92 5.63 5.20 2.03
C ALA A 92 4.57 5.60 1.00
N ILE A 93 4.48 4.87 -0.13
CA ILE A 93 3.43 5.07 -1.14
C ILE A 93 2.03 4.80 -0.54
N GLY A 94 1.88 3.70 0.21
CA GLY A 94 0.63 3.39 0.90
C GLY A 94 0.21 4.48 1.89
N LEU A 95 1.17 5.05 2.63
CA LEU A 95 0.95 6.13 3.57
C LEU A 95 0.57 7.45 2.88
N ALA A 96 1.22 7.78 1.76
CA ALA A 96 0.83 8.93 0.94
C ALA A 96 -0.60 8.78 0.38
N ALA A 97 -0.97 7.59 -0.10
CA ALA A 97 -2.32 7.30 -0.58
C ALA A 97 -3.38 7.40 0.53
N LEU A 98 -3.05 6.94 1.74
CA LEU A 98 -3.91 7.07 2.92
C LEU A 98 -4.13 8.54 3.29
N VAL A 99 -3.08 9.34 3.35
CA VAL A 99 -3.15 10.77 3.65
C VAL A 99 -3.98 11.50 2.60
N PHE A 100 -3.77 11.18 1.32
CA PHE A 100 -4.59 11.73 0.24
C PHE A 100 -6.07 11.38 0.39
N ALA A 101 -6.40 10.10 0.61
CA ALA A 101 -7.78 9.68 0.83
C ALA A 101 -8.42 10.36 2.05
N GLY A 102 -7.65 10.52 3.14
CA GLY A 102 -8.09 11.24 4.34
C GLY A 102 -8.35 12.72 4.10
N LEU A 103 -7.45 13.40 3.37
CA LEU A 103 -7.61 14.81 2.99
C LEU A 103 -8.84 15.01 2.10
N VAL A 104 -8.99 14.18 1.06
CA VAL A 104 -10.18 14.23 0.18
C VAL A 104 -11.45 14.03 0.98
N ARG A 105 -11.49 13.06 1.90
CA ARG A 105 -12.66 12.81 2.73
C ARG A 105 -12.96 13.94 3.71
N ALA A 106 -11.95 14.59 4.28
CA ALA A 106 -12.11 15.76 5.14
C ALA A 106 -12.64 16.98 4.35
N LEU A 107 -12.15 17.18 3.13
CA LEU A 107 -12.59 18.27 2.25
C LEU A 107 -14.01 18.02 1.70
N SER A 108 -14.34 16.79 1.32
CA SER A 108 -15.68 16.41 0.85
C SER A 108 -16.70 16.32 1.98
N GLY A 109 -16.30 15.94 3.20
CA GLY A 109 -17.17 15.90 4.38
C GLY A 109 -17.51 17.28 4.96
N GLY A 110 -16.75 18.33 4.62
CA GLY A 110 -17.08 19.73 4.92
C GLY A 110 -18.12 20.33 3.96
N LEU A 111 -18.39 19.65 2.83
CA LEU A 111 -19.50 19.93 1.93
C LEU A 111 -20.62 18.93 2.24
N SER A 112 -21.21 19.06 3.43
CA SER A 112 -22.47 18.36 3.72
C SER A 112 -23.51 18.79 2.69
N PHE A 113 -23.92 17.85 1.83
CA PHE A 113 -25.22 17.93 1.16
C PHE A 113 -26.33 17.72 2.18
#